data_AF-A0AAU1PW49-F1
#
_entry.id   AF-A0AAU1PW49-F1
#
_cell.length_a   1.000
_cell.length_b   1.000
_cell.length_c   1.000
_cell.angle_alpha   90.00
_cell.angle_beta   90.00
_cell.angle_gamma   90.00
#
_symmetry.space_group_name_H-M   'P 1'
#
loop_
_entity.id
_entity.type
_entity.pdbx_description
1 polymer ?
#
loop_
_entity_poly.entity_id
_entity_poly.type
_entity_poly.pdbx_seq_one_letter_code
_entity_poly.pdbx_strand_id
1 'polypeptide(L)'
;MDQPVVGPSANRHFHTYRIRSRVTQRHGQVTLGLDETVGILEAAGGELLRSGSIRTADRVWTFTLFLNATATTVLACAGVARTSHEGA
;
A
#
# COMPACT_ATOMS: atom_id res chain seq x y z
N MET A 1 -29.62 3.61 -0.01
CA MET A 1 -29.23 2.19 -0.16
C MET A 1 -27.72 2.17 -0.29
N ASP A 2 -27.03 2.04 0.84
CA ASP A 2 -25.57 1.96 0.88
C ASP A 2 -25.17 0.58 0.30
N GLN A 3 -24.35 0.56 -0.74
CA GLN A 3 -23.84 -0.69 -1.33
C GLN A 3 -22.94 -1.37 -0.29
N PRO A 4 -23.02 -2.70 -0.09
CA PRO A 4 -22.11 -3.37 0.83
C PRO A 4 -20.67 -3.12 0.38
N VAL A 5 -19.84 -2.62 1.30
CA VAL A 5 -18.41 -2.47 1.07
C VAL A 5 -17.85 -3.87 0.88
N VAL A 6 -17.65 -4.29 -0.37
CA VAL A 6 -16.97 -5.55 -0.69
C VAL A 6 -15.54 -5.20 -1.05
N GLY A 7 -14.68 -5.14 -0.03
CA GLY A 7 -13.25 -4.87 -0.15
C GLY A 7 -12.43 -5.96 0.52
N PRO A 8 -11.15 -6.13 0.16
CA PRO A 8 -10.23 -6.93 0.98
C PRO A 8 -10.10 -6.33 2.39
N SER A 9 -9.98 -7.18 3.41
CA SER A 9 -9.69 -6.73 4.77
C SER A 9 -8.25 -6.23 4.90
N ALA A 10 -8.00 -5.41 5.92
CA ALA A 10 -6.68 -4.94 6.28
C ALA A 10 -5.69 -6.10 6.48
N ASN A 11 -6.11 -7.21 7.09
CA ASN A 11 -5.29 -8.42 7.26
C ASN A 11 -4.76 -8.99 5.92
N ARG A 12 -5.60 -9.02 4.87
CA ARG A 12 -5.15 -9.48 3.54
C ARG A 12 -4.05 -8.56 3.00
N HIS A 13 -4.21 -7.26 3.20
CA HIS A 13 -3.21 -6.27 2.83
C HIS A 13 -1.94 -6.40 3.69
N PHE A 14 -2.08 -6.58 5.00
CA PHE A 14 -0.97 -6.80 5.94
C PHE A 14 -0.07 -7.96 5.49
N HIS A 15 -0.64 -9.14 5.22
CA HIS A 15 0.16 -10.29 4.78
C HIS A 15 0.91 -10.00 3.48
N THR A 16 0.24 -9.34 2.53
CA THR A 16 0.86 -8.94 1.26
C THR A 16 2.01 -7.95 1.47
N TYR A 17 1.79 -6.92 2.28
CA TYR A 17 2.76 -5.84 2.49
C TYR A 17 3.92 -6.25 3.40
N ARG A 18 3.69 -7.18 4.33
CA ARG A 18 4.75 -7.83 5.10
C ARG A 18 5.71 -8.60 4.18
N ILE A 19 5.19 -9.33 3.20
CA ILE A 19 6.03 -10.02 2.20
C ILE A 19 6.78 -8.99 1.35
N ARG A 20 6.09 -7.94 0.86
CA ARG A 20 6.73 -6.87 0.08
C ARG A 20 7.84 -6.16 0.85
N SER A 21 7.63 -5.86 2.14
CA SER A 21 8.64 -5.26 3.01
C SER A 21 9.90 -6.13 3.06
N ARG A 22 9.74 -7.44 3.30
CA ARG A 22 10.87 -8.38 3.31
C ARG A 22 11.60 -8.46 1.95
N VAL A 23 10.85 -8.52 0.85
CA VAL A 23 11.42 -8.62 -0.50
C VAL A 23 12.15 -7.33 -0.88
N THR A 24 11.53 -6.17 -0.67
CA THR A 24 12.13 -4.87 -0.98
C THR A 24 13.40 -4.61 -0.18
N GLN A 25 13.41 -4.92 1.12
CA GLN A 25 14.62 -4.86 1.94
C GLN A 25 15.73 -5.78 1.40
N ARG A 26 15.39 -7.03 1.04
CA ARG A 26 16.37 -7.98 0.48
C ARG A 26 16.98 -7.52 -0.84
N HIS A 27 16.20 -6.84 -1.68
CA HIS A 27 16.65 -6.36 -3.00
C HIS A 27 17.19 -4.93 -2.98
N GLY A 28 17.26 -4.27 -1.81
CA GLY A 28 17.70 -2.87 -1.71
C GLY A 28 16.77 -1.87 -2.40
N GLN A 29 15.50 -2.24 -2.62
CA GLN A 29 14.53 -1.35 -3.25
C GLN A 29 14.21 -0.20 -2.31
N VAL A 30 14.30 1.04 -2.80
CA VAL A 30 14.00 2.21 -1.99
C VAL A 30 12.49 2.31 -1.77
N THR A 31 12.09 2.45 -0.51
CA THR A 31 10.69 2.53 -0.11
C THR A 31 10.48 3.69 0.86
N LEU A 32 9.24 4.22 0.89
CA LEU A 32 8.80 5.27 1.81
C LEU A 32 7.57 4.77 2.58
N GLY A 33 7.57 4.90 3.90
CA GLY A 33 6.40 4.57 4.75
C GLY A 33 5.98 3.08 4.75
N LEU A 34 6.79 2.18 4.20
CA LEU A 34 6.40 0.77 4.04
C LEU A 34 6.28 0.03 5.37
N ASP A 35 7.20 0.26 6.30
CA ASP A 35 7.18 -0.40 7.62
C ASP A 35 6.02 0.11 8.48
N GLU A 36 5.83 1.44 8.53
CA GLU A 36 4.68 2.08 9.17
C GLU A 36 3.35 1.57 8.59
N THR A 37 3.25 1.45 7.26
CA THR A 37 2.07 0.87 6.59
C THR A 37 1.80 -0.56 7.05
N VAL A 38 2.83 -1.39 7.23
CA VAL A 38 2.65 -2.77 7.74
C VAL A 38 2.06 -2.75 9.15
N GLY A 39 2.58 -1.88 10.04
CA GLY A 39 2.06 -1.74 11.41
C GLY A 39 0.60 -1.27 11.45
N ILE A 40 0.24 -0.28 10.62
CA ILE A 40 -1.14 0.22 10.55
C ILE A 40 -2.10 -0.85 10.02
N LEU A 41 -1.70 -1.62 9.01
CA LEU A 41 -2.53 -2.70 8.46
C LEU A 41 -2.70 -3.86 9.45
N GLU A 42 -1.69 -4.15 10.27
CA GLU A 42 -1.77 -5.13 11.36
C GLU A 42 -2.79 -4.68 12.42
N ALA A 43 -2.72 -3.40 12.82
CA ALA A 43 -3.64 -2.83 13.81
C ALA A 43 -5.10 -2.76 13.33
N ALA A 44 -5.32 -2.49 12.03
CA ALA A 44 -6.66 -2.42 11.44
C ALA A 44 -7.34 -3.80 11.27
N GLY A 45 -6.57 -4.90 11.28
CA GLY A 45 -7.10 -6.26 11.41
C GLY A 45 -8.18 -6.65 10.38
N GLY A 46 -9.41 -6.84 10.85
CA GLY A 46 -10.54 -7.28 10.03
C GLY A 46 -11.22 -6.18 9.21
N GLU A 47 -10.85 -4.91 9.41
CA GLU A 47 -11.50 -3.78 8.77
C GLU A 47 -11.42 -3.84 7.24
N LEU A 48 -12.52 -3.47 6.58
CA LEU A 48 -12.59 -3.42 5.12
C LEU A 48 -11.98 -2.12 4.64
N LEU A 49 -10.93 -2.23 3.84
CA LEU A 49 -10.21 -1.09 3.32
C LEU A 49 -10.46 -0.95 1.81
N ARG A 50 -10.44 0.30 1.36
CA ARG A 50 -10.24 0.61 -0.06
C ARG A 50 -8.76 0.86 -0.29
N SER A 51 -8.27 0.56 -1.48
CA SER A 51 -6.91 0.92 -1.86
C SER A 51 -6.87 1.53 -3.25
N GLY A 52 -5.93 2.45 -3.44
CA GLY A 52 -5.67 3.13 -4.69
C GLY A 52 -4.18 3.31 -4.91
N SER A 53 -3.77 3.61 -6.13
CA SER A 53 -2.37 3.85 -6.46
C SER A 53 -2.24 5.18 -7.19
N ILE A 54 -1.25 5.97 -6.80
CA ILE A 54 -0.87 7.21 -7.47
C ILE A 54 0.58 7.13 -7.90
N ARG A 55 0.90 7.80 -9.00
CA ARG A 55 2.26 7.89 -9.52
C ARG A 55 2.67 9.35 -9.59
N THR A 56 3.90 9.64 -9.20
CA THR A 56 4.47 10.98 -9.35
C THR A 56 4.56 11.35 -10.83
N ALA A 57 4.54 12.65 -11.14
CA ALA A 57 4.55 13.12 -12.53
C ALA A 57 5.82 12.66 -13.28
N ASP A 58 6.97 12.65 -12.59
CA ASP A 58 8.26 12.13 -13.06
C ASP A 58 8.30 10.60 -13.18
N ARG A 59 7.26 9.90 -12.71
CA ARG A 59 7.13 8.44 -12.67
C ARG A 59 8.22 7.73 -11.88
N VAL A 60 8.97 8.44 -11.05
CA VAL A 60 10.02 7.86 -10.20
C VAL A 60 9.39 7.08 -9.04
N TRP A 61 8.21 7.46 -8.58
CA TRP A 61 7.56 6.83 -7.44
C TRP A 61 6.16 6.34 -7.77
N THR A 62 5.82 5.16 -7.25
CA THR A 62 4.44 4.70 -7.12
C THR A 62 4.09 4.63 -5.65
N PHE A 63 3.00 5.29 -5.26
CA PHE A 63 2.44 5.23 -3.91
C PHE A 63 1.16 4.42 -3.93
N THR A 64 1.03 3.48 -3.00
CA THR A 64 -0.24 2.83 -2.69
C THR A 64 -0.85 3.46 -1.45
N LEU A 65 -2.10 3.86 -1.56
CA LEU A 65 -2.92 4.45 -0.51
C LEU A 65 -3.88 3.39 0.02
N PHE A 66 -4.01 3.28 1.33
CA PHE A 66 -5.05 2.53 2.01
C PHE A 66 -6.02 3.51 2.65
N LEU A 67 -7.29 3.37 2.33
CA LEU A 67 -8.35 4.26 2.78
C LEU A 67 -9.37 3.48 3.60
N ASN A 68 -10.07 4.21 4.47
CA ASN A 68 -11.25 3.69 5.13
C ASN A 68 -12.31 3.25 4.10
N ALA A 69 -13.31 2.51 4.56
CA ALA A 69 -14.38 1.95 3.73
C ALA A 69 -15.13 3.00 2.87
N THR A 70 -15.16 4.27 3.30
CA THR A 70 -15.82 5.37 2.60
C THR A 70 -14.89 6.18 1.68
N ALA A 71 -13.60 5.81 1.59
CA ALA A 71 -12.58 6.53 0.82
C ALA A 71 -12.43 8.02 1.17
N THR A 72 -12.74 8.40 2.41
CA THR A 72 -12.66 9.80 2.89
C THR A 72 -11.40 10.08 3.68
N THR A 73 -10.71 9.04 4.15
CA THR A 73 -9.52 9.16 4.98
C THR A 73 -8.46 8.17 4.52
N VAL A 74 -7.22 8.65 4.35
CA VAL A 74 -6.06 7.79 4.12
C VAL A 74 -5.55 7.31 5.48
N LEU A 75 -5.54 5.99 5.66
CA LEU A 75 -5.05 5.33 6.87
C LEU A 75 -3.56 5.00 6.78
N ALA A 76 -3.09 4.59 5.61
CA ALA A 76 -1.67 4.29 5.38
C ALA A 76 -1.25 4.62 3.94
N CYS A 77 0.04 4.88 3.75
CA CYS A 77 0.64 5.18 2.46
C CYS A 77 2.02 4.54 2.35
N ALA A 78 2.24 3.74 1.31
CA ALA A 78 3.53 3.13 1.01
C ALA A 78 4.01 3.53 -0.38
N GLY A 79 5.18 4.15 -0.45
CA GLY A 79 5.89 4.51 -1.68
C GLY A 79 6.94 3.47 -2.04
N VAL A 80 7.07 3.17 -3.32
CA VAL A 80 8.15 2.34 -3.86
C VAL A 80 8.79 3.07 -5.03
N ALA A 81 10.12 3.22 -4.99
CA ALA A 81 10.87 3.76 -6.10
C ALA A 81 10.76 2.80 -7.28
N ARG A 82 10.46 3.34 -8.45
CA ARG A 82 10.53 2.58 -9.68
C ARG A 82 11.99 2.56 -10.10
N THR A 83 12.54 1.37 -10.27
CA THR A 83 13.75 1.24 -11.06
C THR A 83 13.39 1.63 -12.48
N SER A 84 14.02 2.66 -13.01
CA SER A 84 13.96 2.95 -14.44
C SER A 84 14.37 1.69 -15.17
N HIS A 85 13.45 1.06 -15.89
CA HIS A 85 13.84 0.05 -16.87
C HIS A 85 14.38 0.84 -18.07
N GLU A 86 15.62 1.32 -17.94
CA GLU A 86 16.37 1.83 -19.08
C GLU A 86 17.03 0.62 -19.74
N GLY A 87 16.48 0.20 -20.89
CA GLY A 87 17.03 -0.85 -21.74
C GLY A 87 16.30 -2.20 -21.67
N ALA A 88 15.29 -2.36 -22.52
CA ALA A 88 15.07 -3.58 -23.29
C ALA A 88 14.77 -3.17 -24.73
#